data_AF-A0A7J7HDL9-F1
#
_entry.id   AF-A0A7J7HDL9-F1
#
_cell.length_a   1.000
_cell.length_b   1.000
_cell.length_c   1.000
_cell.angle_alpha   90.00
_cell.angle_beta   90.00
_cell.angle_gamma   90.00
#
_symmetry.space_group_name_H-M   'P 1'
#
loop_
_entity.id
_entity.type
_entity.pdbx_description
1 polymer ?
#
loop_
_entity_poly.entity_id
_entity_poly.type
_entity_poly.pdbx_seq_one_letter_code
_entity_poly.pdbx_strand_id
1 'polypeptide(L)' 'MTERKENIVMFPFMAQGHIIPFLALALELEKKNGYTITFVNTRLNIKKLRPSIPPYSSIRL' A
#
# COMPACT_ATOMS: atom_id res chain seq x y z
N MET A 1 6.20 0.89 26.18
CA MET A 1 7.10 1.28 25.07
C MET A 1 6.25 1.32 23.81
N THR A 2 6.06 2.50 23.21
CA THR A 2 5.29 2.61 21.97
C THR A 2 6.06 1.85 20.89
N GLU A 3 5.50 0.73 20.41
CA GLU A 3 6.07 0.02 19.26
C GLU A 3 6.16 1.00 18.10
N ARG A 4 7.38 1.31 17.67
CA ARG A 4 7.60 2.15 16.49
C ARG A 4 7.23 1.30 15.28
N LYS A 5 5.98 1.43 14.81
CA LYS A 5 5.58 0.87 13.51
C LYS A 5 6.44 1.51 12.43
N GLU A 6 7.25 0.69 11.77
CA GLU A 6 8.10 1.15 10.67
C GLU A 6 7.21 1.56 9.49
N ASN A 7 7.59 2.67 8.84
CA ASN A 7 6.82 3.26 7.75
C ASN A 7 7.54 2.98 6.42
N ILE A 8 6.83 2.38 5.47
CA ILE A 8 7.37 2.09 4.13
C ILE A 8 6.65 2.94 3.11
N VAL A 9 7.40 3.66 2.28
CA VAL A 9 6.85 4.38 1.13
C VAL A 9 7.09 3.56 -0.13
N MET A 10 6.01 3.21 -0.82
CA MET A 10 6.05 2.45 -2.06
C MET A 10 5.68 3.35 -3.24
N PHE A 11 6.55 3.45 -4.23
CA PHE A 11 6.34 4.24 -5.43
C PHE A 11 6.57 3.39 -6.68
N PRO A 12 5.56 2.62 -7.13
CA PRO A 12 5.68 1.80 -8.32
C PRO A 12 5.63 2.62 -9.61
N PHE A 13 6.15 2.03 -10.69
CA PHE A 13 5.92 2.55 -12.03
C PHE A 13 4.42 2.54 -12.37
N MET A 14 3.94 3.56 -13.09
CA MET A 14 2.50 3.84 -13.28
C MET A 14 1.84 2.95 -14.36
N ALA A 15 2.37 1.75 -14.60
CA ALA A 15 1.74 0.75 -15.45
C ALA A 15 1.04 -0.31 -14.60
N GLN A 16 -0.09 -0.84 -15.08
CA GLN A 16 -0.89 -1.81 -14.34
C GLN A 16 -0.09 -3.04 -13.89
N GLY A 17 0.83 -3.52 -14.74
CA GLY A 17 1.73 -4.63 -14.43
C GLY A 17 2.73 -4.36 -13.28
N HIS A 18 2.92 -3.11 -12.87
CA HIS A 18 3.75 -2.74 -11.71
C HIS A 18 2.89 -2.37 -10.50
N ILE A 19 1.76 -1.69 -10.72
CA ILE A 19 0.85 -1.26 -9.65
C ILE A 19 0.25 -2.48 -8.93
N ILE A 20 -0.25 -3.47 -9.66
CA ILE A 20 -0.90 -4.66 -9.08
C ILE A 20 0.07 -5.46 -8.17
N PRO A 21 1.26 -5.88 -8.63
CA PRO A 21 2.15 -6.66 -7.78
C PRO A 21 2.67 -5.85 -6.59
N PHE A 22 2.92 -4.55 -6.74
CA PHE A 22 3.31 -3.71 -5.59
C PHE A 22 2.17 -3.58 -4.58
N LEU A 23 0.91 -3.50 -5.02
CA LEU A 23 -0.23 -3.48 -4.11
C LEU A 23 -0.36 -4.80 -3.34
N ALA A 24 -0.18 -5.94 -4.03
CA ALA A 24 -0.17 -7.25 -3.40
C ALA A 24 0.97 -7.37 -2.37
N LEU A 25 2.17 -6.89 -2.72
CA LEU A 25 3.31 -6.84 -1.82
C LEU A 25 3.03 -5.95 -0.60
N ALA A 26 2.42 -4.78 -0.79
CA ALA A 26 2.03 -3.91 0.31
C ALA A 26 1.12 -4.63 1.30
N LEU A 27 0.08 -5.32 0.80
CA LEU A 27 -0.86 -6.06 1.64
C LEU A 27 -0.18 -7.21 2.41
N GLU A 28 0.79 -7.90 1.80
CA GLU A 28 1.55 -8.94 2.50
C GLU A 28 2.46 -8.36 3.60
N LEU A 29 3.19 -7.29 3.31
CA LEU A 29 4.09 -6.64 4.27
C LEU A 29 3.33 -6.07 5.47
N GLU A 30 2.17 -5.47 5.21
CA GLU A 30 1.29 -4.98 6.26
C GLU A 30 0.84 -6.12 7.19
N LYS A 31 0.37 -7.24 6.61
CA LYS A 31 -0.13 -8.40 7.37
C LYS A 31 0.95 -9.10 8.18
N LYS A 32 2.14 -9.30 7.62
CA LYS A 32 3.20 -10.11 8.25
C LYS A 32 3.96 -9.34 9.33
N ASN A 33 4.18 -8.05 9.15
CA ASN A 33 5.13 -7.29 9.96
C ASN A 33 4.51 -6.08 10.67
N GLY A 34 3.22 -5.80 10.45
CA GLY A 34 2.54 -4.66 11.07
C GLY A 34 3.02 -3.30 10.58
N TYR A 35 3.69 -3.26 9.42
CA TYR A 35 4.19 -2.04 8.81
C TYR A 35 3.05 -1.09 8.41
N THR A 36 3.31 0.20 8.55
CA THR A 36 2.45 1.23 7.95
C THR A 36 2.98 1.55 6.58
N ILE A 37 2.15 1.40 5.55
CA ILE A 37 2.59 1.53 4.16
C ILE A 37 1.91 2.73 3.53
N THR A 38 2.67 3.56 2.85
CA THR A 38 2.16 4.66 2.01
C THR A 38 2.44 4.29 0.56
N PHE A 39 1.38 4.02 -0.19
CA PHE A 39 1.42 3.61 -1.58
C PHE A 39 1.12 4.81 -2.47
N VAL A 40 2.17 5.35 -3.08
CA VAL A 40 2.11 6.58 -3.87
C VAL A 40 1.65 6.25 -5.28
N ASN A 41 0.56 6.89 -5.71
CA ASN A 41 0.10 6.79 -7.08
C ASN A 41 -0.58 8.09 -7.55
N THR A 42 -0.95 8.17 -8.83
CA THR A 42 -1.73 9.31 -9.32
C THR A 42 -3.14 9.29 -8.74
N ARG A 43 -3.77 10.47 -8.62
CA ARG A 43 -5.16 10.59 -8.12
C ARG A 43 -6.16 9.74 -8.92
N LEU A 44 -5.94 9.58 -10.23
CA LEU A 44 -6.79 8.76 -11.09
C LEU A 44 -6.68 7.28 -10.72
N ASN A 45 -5.47 6.78 -10.53
CA ASN A 45 -5.24 5.38 -10.16
C ASN A 45 -5.70 5.09 -8.73
N ILE A 46 -5.50 6.02 -7.78
CA ILE A 46 -5.99 5.88 -6.40
C ILE A 46 -7.50 5.65 -6.36
N LYS A 47 -8.29 6.37 -7.17
CA LYS A 47 -9.75 6.16 -7.26
C LYS A 47 -10.10 4.72 -7.68
N LYS A 48 -9.30 4.10 -8.54
CA LYS A 48 -9.47 2.71 -8.99
C LYS A 48 -8.93 1.69 -7.99
N LEU A 49 -7.91 2.04 -7.21
CA LEU A 49 -7.25 1.15 -6.24
C LEU A 49 -7.98 1.05 -4.91
N ARG A 50 -8.67 2.12 -4.47
CA ARG A 50 -9.41 2.14 -3.19
C ARG A 50 -10.32 0.93 -2.95
N PRO A 51 -11.13 0.46 -3.92
CA PRO A 51 -11.99 -0.71 -3.73
C PRO A 51 -11.21 -2.02 -3.54
N SER A 52 -9.96 -2.09 -3.98
CA SER A 52 -9.10 -3.27 -3.87
C SER A 52 -8.37 -3.37 -2.51
N ILE A 53 -8.45 -2.32 -1.68
CA ILE A 53 -7.81 -2.29 -0.36
C ILE A 53 -8.85 -2.64 0.71
N PRO A 54 -8.58 -3.62 1.59
CA PRO A 54 -9.48 -3.93 2.70
C PRO A 54 -9.65 -2.73 3.64
N PRO A 55 -10.86 -2.51 4.20
CA PRO A 55 -11.14 -1.35 5.05
C PRO A 55 -10.38 -1.36 6.39
N TYR A 56 -9.87 -2.51 6.81
CA TYR A 56 -9.04 -2.68 8.00
C TYR A 56 -7.53 -2.52 7.74
N SER A 57 -7.14 -2.24 6.49
CA SER A 57 -5.74 -2.08 6.11
C SER A 57 -5.19 -0.73 6.58
N SER A 58 -3.95 -0.74 7.06
CA SER A 58 -3.12 0.41 7.43
C SER A 58 -2.40 1.02 6.21
N ILE A 59 -2.75 0.60 4.99
CA ILE A 59 -2.21 1.17 3.74
C ILE A 59 -2.85 2.55 3.48
N ARG A 60 -1.99 3.54 3.30
CA ARG A 60 -2.35 4.91 2.91
C ARG A 60 -2.13 5.08 1.41
N LEU A 61 -3.09 5.68 0.71
CA LEU A 61 -3.03 5.99 -0.73
C LEU A 61 -2.88 7.50 -0.97
#